data_AF-A0A2N2KMH9-F1
#
_entry.id   AF-A0A2N2KMH9-F1
#
_cell.length_a   1.000
_cell.length_b   1.000
_cell.length_c   1.000
_cell.angle_alpha   90.00
_cell.angle_beta   90.00
_cell.angle_gamma   90.00
#
_symmetry.space_group_name_H-M   'P 1'
#
loop_
_entity.id
_entity.type
_entity.pdbx_description
1 polymer ?
#
loop_
_entity_poly.entity_id
_entity_poly.type
_entity_poly.pdbx_seq_one_letter_code
_entity_poly.pdbx_strand_id
1 'polypeptide(L)'
;MIVGTEGTLEEKNKSRLLLLIIARLIIITLFLGVAIFLDIRKDGFPFTVSTLNFLYFIIAATYFFSIAYILLLKIFKDLTINIYLQLALDVILVTLLVYITGSFRSNYSVLYTLIIIYSVIFLGRYGGLIIASAAGIFYGLLLDFEFYKLIPPISSIEHDPSLTAGDVFTRILVHIVSFYILAFLATFVVEQEKKARYLLQEKESAFKQLDLLFRSIVESVDTGIMTIDLNGRIKTFNRAAEEITGFPLEALENRPIAYYFPNIAAFFTDGIIKKQTQNRMEVIIKNNSGEEIHLGCSISPLKEKQDKQIGSILIFQDLTDIKLMEENLEKSKRLALIGEMAAGLAHEMRNPLASIAGSIELLRQSLKLKNTDERLMQIVLRGKDQLDNFVRDFLLLSRPIPITHEIVDINAIALEVLENIKLSSDWTNKIDVRCSLAGKMTTFANKEQIRQAINNLVLNAIQAMPEGGNLSLSTKSLQHHDKEVVEIKIKDTGQGIEGKDLTKIFEPFFTNKDKGTGLGLAIVNRIVDGYGGRIEIKSSMNTGTECTVWLPGRHEINI
;
A
#
# COMPACT_ATOMS: atom_id res chain seq x y z
N MET A 1 -0.42 10.11 -26.41
CA MET A 1 -0.83 8.86 -27.09
C MET A 1 -2.23 9.09 -27.69
N ILE A 2 -2.30 9.75 -28.84
CA ILE A 2 -3.55 10.12 -29.53
C ILE A 2 -3.40 9.66 -30.98
N VAL A 3 -3.45 8.34 -31.21
CA VAL A 3 -3.44 7.73 -32.56
C VAL A 3 -4.46 6.57 -32.65
N GLY A 4 -5.22 6.27 -31.59
CA GLY A 4 -6.10 5.09 -31.53
C GLY A 4 -7.58 5.29 -31.91
N THR A 5 -8.03 6.52 -32.20
CA THR A 5 -9.47 6.83 -32.33
C THR A 5 -10.01 6.77 -33.77
N GLU A 6 -9.18 6.92 -34.81
CA GLU A 6 -9.68 6.91 -36.20
C GLU A 6 -10.00 5.50 -36.71
N GLY A 7 -9.19 4.49 -36.37
CA GLY A 7 -9.42 3.11 -36.81
C GLY A 7 -10.71 2.49 -36.26
N THR A 8 -11.09 2.83 -35.03
CA THR A 8 -12.28 2.26 -34.37
C THR A 8 -13.60 2.81 -34.92
N LEU A 9 -13.62 4.06 -35.41
CA LEU A 9 -14.81 4.67 -36.00
C LEU A 9 -15.08 4.13 -37.42
N GLU A 10 -14.03 3.99 -38.23
CA GLU A 10 -14.15 3.47 -39.60
C GLU A 10 -14.55 1.99 -39.63
N GLU A 11 -14.02 1.17 -38.72
CA GLU A 11 -14.41 -0.24 -38.56
C GLU A 11 -15.86 -0.41 -38.09
N LYS A 12 -16.29 0.43 -37.13
CA LYS A 12 -17.67 0.42 -36.62
C LYS A 12 -18.67 0.86 -37.68
N ASN A 13 -18.27 1.80 -38.54
CA ASN A 13 -19.06 2.29 -39.67
C ASN A 13 -19.19 1.24 -40.79
N LYS A 14 -18.10 0.54 -41.15
CA LYS A 14 -18.15 -0.58 -42.11
C LYS A 14 -19.00 -1.74 -41.58
N SER A 15 -18.90 -2.05 -40.29
CA SER A 15 -19.69 -3.11 -39.64
C SER A 15 -21.19 -2.83 -39.65
N ARG A 16 -21.59 -1.57 -39.42
CA ARG A 16 -23.00 -1.14 -39.50
C ARG A 16 -23.57 -1.30 -40.90
N LEU A 17 -22.80 -0.94 -41.91
CA LEU A 17 -23.23 -1.04 -43.30
C LEU A 17 -23.30 -2.49 -43.79
N LEU A 18 -22.33 -3.32 -43.39
CA LEU A 18 -22.37 -4.76 -43.62
C LEU A 18 -23.63 -5.39 -42.99
N LEU A 19 -23.96 -4.99 -41.76
CA LEU A 19 -25.15 -5.49 -41.06
C LEU A 19 -26.45 -5.08 -41.76
N LEU A 20 -26.51 -3.89 -42.33
CA LEU A 20 -27.63 -3.42 -43.16
C LEU A 20 -27.78 -4.28 -44.43
N ILE A 21 -26.67 -4.55 -45.13
CA ILE A 21 -26.67 -5.41 -46.33
C ILE A 21 -27.09 -6.85 -45.96
N ILE A 22 -26.57 -7.40 -44.86
CA ILE A 22 -26.93 -8.75 -44.39
C ILE A 22 -28.42 -8.81 -44.02
N ALA A 23 -28.94 -7.85 -43.27
CA ALA A 23 -30.35 -7.80 -42.89
C ALA A 23 -31.27 -7.73 -44.14
N ARG A 24 -30.88 -6.93 -45.13
CA ARG A 24 -31.56 -6.82 -46.42
C ARG A 24 -31.55 -8.14 -47.20
N LEU A 25 -30.39 -8.80 -47.29
CA LEU A 25 -30.26 -10.10 -47.95
C LEU A 25 -31.12 -11.18 -47.26
N ILE A 26 -31.18 -11.20 -45.92
CA ILE A 26 -32.04 -12.14 -45.18
C ILE A 26 -33.51 -11.94 -45.57
N ILE A 27 -34.00 -10.70 -45.58
CA ILE A 27 -35.38 -10.41 -45.96
C ILE A 27 -35.65 -10.83 -47.40
N ILE A 28 -34.81 -10.43 -48.35
CA ILE A 28 -34.99 -10.79 -49.77
C ILE A 28 -34.97 -12.31 -49.97
N THR A 29 -34.08 -13.01 -49.27
CA THR A 29 -33.99 -14.48 -49.33
C THR A 29 -35.23 -15.15 -48.75
N LEU A 30 -35.83 -14.58 -47.69
CA LEU A 30 -37.12 -15.04 -47.18
C LEU A 30 -38.23 -14.85 -48.22
N PHE A 31 -38.28 -13.69 -48.89
CA PHE A 31 -39.23 -13.45 -49.98
C PHE A 31 -39.03 -14.40 -51.16
N LEU A 32 -37.79 -14.73 -51.50
CA LEU A 32 -37.47 -15.75 -52.51
C LEU A 32 -37.97 -17.14 -52.09
N GLY A 33 -37.78 -17.53 -50.83
CA GLY A 33 -38.29 -18.79 -50.30
C GLY A 33 -39.82 -18.88 -50.40
N VAL A 34 -40.53 -17.80 -50.04
CA VAL A 34 -41.99 -17.71 -50.19
C VAL A 34 -42.40 -17.77 -51.67
N ALA A 35 -41.68 -17.08 -52.56
CA ALA A 35 -41.93 -17.09 -54.00
C ALA A 35 -41.84 -18.50 -54.59
N ILE A 36 -40.74 -19.20 -54.29
CA ILE A 36 -40.49 -20.57 -54.75
C ILE A 36 -41.54 -21.52 -54.19
N PHE A 37 -41.92 -21.37 -52.93
CA PHE A 37 -42.97 -22.19 -52.31
C PHE A 37 -44.32 -22.02 -53.03
N LEU A 38 -44.69 -20.78 -53.38
CA LEU A 38 -45.90 -20.48 -54.13
C LEU A 38 -45.84 -21.01 -55.57
N ASP A 39 -44.67 -20.96 -56.21
CA ASP A 39 -44.42 -21.49 -57.56
C ASP A 39 -44.49 -23.02 -57.63
N ILE A 40 -44.11 -23.72 -56.55
CA ILE A 40 -44.24 -25.18 -56.43
C ILE A 40 -45.69 -25.60 -56.14
N ARG A 41 -46.45 -24.78 -55.40
CA ARG A 41 -47.86 -25.04 -55.00
C ARG A 41 -48.89 -24.42 -55.96
N LYS A 42 -48.59 -24.39 -57.27
CA LYS A 42 -49.41 -23.75 -58.32
C LYS A 42 -50.90 -24.12 -58.32
N ASP A 43 -51.24 -25.34 -57.92
CA ASP A 43 -52.64 -25.82 -57.93
C ASP A 43 -53.53 -25.24 -56.82
N GLY A 44 -52.95 -24.53 -55.83
CA GLY A 44 -53.68 -23.97 -54.69
C GLY A 44 -53.86 -22.45 -54.70
N PHE A 45 -53.17 -21.72 -55.59
CA PHE A 45 -53.18 -20.25 -55.59
C PHE A 45 -53.25 -19.68 -57.02
N PRO A 46 -54.19 -18.76 -57.33
CA PRO A 46 -54.37 -18.21 -58.66
C PRO A 46 -53.34 -17.11 -58.94
N PHE A 47 -52.07 -17.47 -59.13
CA PHE A 47 -51.03 -16.54 -59.59
C PHE A 47 -50.72 -16.77 -61.08
N THR A 48 -50.69 -15.69 -61.86
CA THR A 48 -50.27 -15.76 -63.27
C THR A 48 -48.75 -15.97 -63.37
N VAL A 49 -48.30 -16.77 -64.34
CA VAL A 49 -46.87 -17.04 -64.62
C VAL A 49 -46.07 -15.74 -64.82
N SER A 50 -46.72 -14.71 -65.39
CA SER A 50 -46.14 -13.37 -65.54
C SER A 50 -45.78 -12.72 -64.20
N THR A 51 -46.66 -12.81 -63.19
CA THR A 51 -46.45 -12.23 -61.85
C THR A 51 -45.26 -12.88 -61.13
N LEU A 52 -45.11 -14.22 -61.24
CA LEU A 52 -43.98 -14.94 -60.66
C LEU A 52 -42.65 -14.55 -61.32
N ASN A 53 -42.62 -14.44 -62.65
CA ASN A 53 -41.43 -14.01 -63.38
C ASN A 53 -40.98 -12.59 -62.99
N PHE A 54 -41.92 -11.66 -62.79
CA PHE A 54 -41.58 -10.32 -62.32
C PHE A 54 -41.09 -10.30 -60.87
N LEU A 55 -41.66 -11.15 -60.00
CA LEU A 55 -41.20 -11.26 -58.62
C LEU A 55 -39.76 -11.80 -58.56
N TYR A 56 -39.42 -12.81 -59.37
CA TYR A 56 -38.06 -13.29 -59.53
C TYR A 56 -37.12 -12.21 -60.09
N PHE A 57 -37.58 -11.40 -61.05
CA PHE A 57 -36.81 -10.28 -61.58
C PHE A 57 -36.48 -9.24 -60.51
N ILE A 58 -37.45 -8.85 -59.67
CA ILE A 58 -37.21 -7.89 -58.59
C ILE A 58 -36.25 -8.47 -57.55
N ILE A 59 -36.40 -9.74 -57.20
CA ILE A 59 -35.47 -10.42 -56.29
C ILE A 59 -34.05 -10.41 -56.89
N ALA A 60 -33.89 -10.76 -58.17
CA ALA A 60 -32.60 -10.70 -58.85
C ALA A 60 -32.02 -9.27 -58.90
N ALA A 61 -32.86 -8.27 -59.16
CA ALA A 61 -32.47 -6.87 -59.16
C ALA A 61 -32.01 -6.40 -57.77
N THR A 62 -32.73 -6.77 -56.71
CA THR A 62 -32.35 -6.43 -55.32
C THR A 62 -31.03 -7.09 -54.89
N TYR A 63 -30.75 -8.34 -55.31
CA TYR A 63 -29.45 -8.97 -55.14
C TYR A 63 -28.35 -8.26 -55.94
N PHE A 64 -28.60 -7.94 -57.21
CA PHE A 64 -27.67 -7.20 -58.06
C PHE A 64 -27.30 -5.86 -57.44
N PHE A 65 -28.29 -5.08 -56.99
CA PHE A 65 -28.06 -3.81 -56.33
C PHE A 65 -27.32 -3.99 -55.01
N SER A 66 -27.62 -5.02 -54.21
CA SER A 66 -26.88 -5.32 -52.97
C SER A 66 -25.39 -5.57 -53.25
N ILE A 67 -25.05 -6.26 -54.34
CA ILE A 67 -23.66 -6.46 -54.78
C ILE A 67 -23.06 -5.14 -55.31
N ALA A 68 -23.82 -4.39 -56.10
CA ALA A 68 -23.39 -3.09 -56.62
C ALA A 68 -23.08 -2.09 -55.49
N TYR A 69 -23.80 -2.13 -54.37
CA TYR A 69 -23.52 -1.28 -53.20
C TYR A 69 -22.19 -1.60 -52.54
N ILE A 70 -21.84 -2.88 -52.42
CA ILE A 70 -20.52 -3.30 -51.91
C ILE A 70 -19.41 -2.73 -52.79
N LEU A 71 -19.62 -2.66 -54.11
CA LEU A 71 -18.67 -2.05 -55.04
C LEU A 71 -18.67 -0.51 -54.93
N LEU A 72 -19.83 0.11 -54.70
CA LEU A 72 -19.99 1.56 -54.56
C LEU A 72 -19.25 2.12 -53.33
N LEU A 73 -19.09 1.30 -52.26
CA LEU A 73 -18.26 1.64 -51.09
C LEU A 73 -16.78 1.85 -51.43
N LYS A 74 -16.30 1.29 -52.54
CA LYS A 74 -14.93 1.54 -53.00
C LYS A 74 -14.78 2.92 -53.64
N ILE A 75 -15.88 3.54 -54.05
CA ILE A 75 -15.92 4.82 -54.79
C ILE A 75 -16.28 5.98 -53.86
N PHE A 76 -17.33 5.84 -53.05
CA PHE A 76 -17.77 6.87 -52.11
C PHE A 76 -17.31 6.55 -50.68
N LYS A 77 -16.45 7.41 -50.11
CA LYS A 77 -15.95 7.26 -48.74
C LYS A 77 -16.95 7.71 -47.67
N ASP A 78 -17.93 8.54 -48.02
CA ASP A 78 -18.94 9.01 -47.08
C ASP A 78 -20.04 7.95 -46.89
N LEU A 79 -20.04 7.34 -45.70
CA LEU A 79 -20.95 6.27 -45.31
C LEU A 79 -22.41 6.75 -45.23
N THR A 80 -22.63 7.99 -44.80
CA THR A 80 -23.98 8.53 -44.60
C THR A 80 -24.67 8.71 -45.93
N ILE A 81 -23.96 9.26 -46.92
CA ILE A 81 -24.44 9.40 -48.30
C ILE A 81 -24.72 8.01 -48.90
N ASN A 82 -23.85 7.03 -48.66
CA ASN A 82 -24.05 5.67 -49.15
C ASN A 82 -25.33 5.03 -48.59
N ILE A 83 -25.59 5.16 -47.28
CA ILE A 83 -26.81 4.65 -46.64
C ILE A 83 -28.06 5.34 -47.20
N TYR A 84 -28.03 6.67 -47.42
CA TYR A 84 -29.14 7.39 -48.06
C TYR A 84 -29.42 6.90 -49.48
N LEU A 85 -28.38 6.72 -50.31
CA LEU A 85 -28.51 6.20 -51.68
C LEU A 85 -29.07 4.78 -51.69
N GLN A 86 -28.67 3.94 -50.74
CA GLN A 86 -29.19 2.58 -50.61
C GLN A 86 -30.68 2.58 -50.26
N LEU A 87 -31.07 3.34 -49.24
CA LEU A 87 -32.47 3.42 -48.81
C LEU A 87 -33.36 4.05 -49.87
N ALA A 88 -32.88 5.05 -50.61
CA ALA A 88 -33.63 5.68 -51.70
C ALA A 88 -33.93 4.68 -52.83
N LEU A 89 -32.96 3.86 -53.21
CA LEU A 89 -33.17 2.80 -54.20
C LEU A 89 -34.08 1.69 -53.66
N ASP A 90 -33.98 1.34 -52.38
CA ASP A 90 -34.90 0.39 -51.75
C ASP A 90 -36.35 0.89 -51.80
N VAL A 91 -36.59 2.19 -51.57
CA VAL A 91 -37.91 2.81 -51.76
C VAL A 91 -38.37 2.64 -53.21
N ILE A 92 -37.52 2.92 -54.20
CA ILE A 92 -37.84 2.75 -55.63
C ILE A 92 -38.17 1.30 -55.97
N LEU A 93 -37.36 0.34 -55.49
CA LEU A 93 -37.54 -1.09 -55.75
C LEU A 93 -38.84 -1.61 -55.13
N VAL A 94 -39.16 -1.19 -53.90
CA VAL A 94 -40.44 -1.53 -53.27
C VAL A 94 -41.60 -0.86 -54.00
N THR A 95 -41.45 0.37 -54.49
CA THR A 95 -42.46 1.04 -55.33
C THR A 95 -42.74 0.23 -56.59
N LEU A 96 -41.68 -0.22 -57.28
CA LEU A 96 -41.79 -1.06 -58.47
C LEU A 96 -42.44 -2.40 -58.15
N LEU A 97 -42.12 -3.01 -57.02
CA LEU A 97 -42.76 -4.25 -56.56
C LEU A 97 -44.25 -4.06 -56.30
N VAL A 98 -44.63 -2.98 -55.62
CA VAL A 98 -46.03 -2.63 -55.37
C VAL A 98 -46.78 -2.43 -56.68
N TYR A 99 -46.17 -1.74 -57.65
CA TYR A 99 -46.74 -1.52 -58.97
C TYR A 99 -47.03 -2.83 -59.72
N ILE A 100 -46.02 -3.70 -59.82
CA ILE A 100 -46.13 -4.97 -60.54
C ILE A 100 -47.16 -5.90 -59.90
N THR A 101 -47.28 -5.85 -58.57
CA THR A 101 -48.17 -6.74 -57.80
C THR A 101 -49.60 -6.21 -57.69
N GLY A 102 -49.96 -5.24 -58.53
CA GLY A 102 -51.32 -4.73 -58.67
C GLY A 102 -51.65 -3.57 -57.73
N SER A 103 -50.66 -2.73 -57.39
CA SER A 103 -50.78 -1.44 -56.69
C SER A 103 -51.82 -1.39 -55.56
N PHE A 104 -53.06 -1.03 -55.89
CA PHE A 104 -54.20 -0.97 -54.97
C PHE A 104 -54.58 -2.32 -54.34
N ARG A 105 -54.06 -3.45 -54.79
CA ARG A 105 -54.29 -4.76 -54.15
C ARG A 105 -52.99 -5.37 -53.63
N SER A 106 -51.88 -4.64 -53.76
CA SER A 106 -50.57 -5.11 -53.32
C SER A 106 -50.48 -5.15 -51.78
N ASN A 107 -50.16 -6.33 -51.25
CA ASN A 107 -49.79 -6.52 -49.85
C ASN A 107 -48.32 -6.16 -49.58
N TYR A 108 -47.54 -5.83 -50.61
CA TYR A 108 -46.11 -5.52 -50.50
C TYR A 108 -45.83 -4.09 -50.03
N SER A 109 -46.87 -3.24 -49.87
CA SER A 109 -46.73 -1.91 -49.27
C SER A 109 -46.23 -1.95 -47.81
N VAL A 110 -46.36 -3.09 -47.14
CA VAL A 110 -45.77 -3.33 -45.81
C VAL A 110 -44.24 -3.23 -45.86
N LEU A 111 -43.58 -3.48 -46.99
CA LEU A 111 -42.11 -3.42 -47.07
C LEU A 111 -41.52 -2.03 -46.85
N TYR A 112 -42.28 -0.97 -47.13
CA TYR A 112 -41.87 0.39 -46.78
C TYR A 112 -41.63 0.54 -45.27
N THR A 113 -42.36 -0.20 -44.44
CA THR A 113 -42.20 -0.15 -42.99
C THR A 113 -40.80 -0.62 -42.56
N LEU A 114 -40.27 -1.67 -43.19
CA LEU A 114 -38.93 -2.19 -42.92
C LEU A 114 -37.86 -1.16 -43.30
N ILE A 115 -38.00 -0.52 -44.47
CA ILE A 115 -37.07 0.51 -44.94
C ILE A 115 -37.06 1.70 -43.97
N ILE A 116 -38.24 2.12 -43.49
CA ILE A 116 -38.36 3.21 -42.51
C ILE A 116 -37.69 2.83 -41.19
N ILE A 117 -37.94 1.62 -40.66
CA ILE A 117 -37.27 1.14 -39.43
C ILE A 117 -35.74 1.15 -39.60
N TYR A 118 -35.22 0.64 -40.72
CA TYR A 118 -33.79 0.66 -41.00
C TYR A 118 -33.23 2.08 -41.08
N SER A 119 -33.92 2.97 -41.77
CA SER A 119 -33.48 4.36 -41.86
C SER A 119 -33.33 5.03 -40.50
N VAL A 120 -34.22 4.74 -39.54
CA VAL A 120 -34.11 5.27 -38.17
C VAL A 120 -32.93 4.65 -37.41
N ILE A 121 -32.72 3.34 -37.52
CA ILE A 121 -31.62 2.65 -36.84
C ILE A 121 -30.27 3.23 -37.26
N PHE A 122 -30.08 3.49 -38.55
CA PHE A 122 -28.79 3.88 -39.12
C PHE A 122 -28.59 5.39 -39.27
N LEU A 123 -29.62 6.15 -39.66
CA LEU A 123 -29.57 7.60 -39.92
C LEU A 123 -30.24 8.44 -38.83
N GLY A 124 -30.86 7.81 -37.82
CA GLY A 124 -31.54 8.48 -36.73
C GLY A 124 -32.86 9.13 -37.16
N ARG A 125 -33.38 10.02 -36.30
CA ARG A 125 -34.70 10.66 -36.46
C ARG A 125 -34.88 11.33 -37.83
N TYR A 126 -33.90 12.12 -38.26
CA TYR A 126 -33.99 12.90 -39.50
C TYR A 126 -34.00 12.00 -40.74
N GLY A 127 -33.15 10.97 -40.78
CA GLY A 127 -33.17 10.01 -41.89
C GLY A 127 -34.46 9.20 -41.93
N GLY A 128 -35.00 8.83 -40.75
CA GLY A 128 -36.33 8.24 -40.60
C GLY A 128 -37.44 9.03 -41.27
N LEU A 129 -37.51 10.33 -40.96
CA LEU A 129 -38.52 11.24 -41.50
C LEU A 129 -38.34 11.48 -43.00
N ILE A 130 -37.11 11.61 -43.49
CA ILE A 130 -36.81 11.80 -44.91
C ILE A 130 -37.28 10.58 -45.72
N ILE A 131 -36.94 9.37 -45.26
CA ILE A 131 -37.31 8.13 -45.95
C ILE A 131 -38.81 7.85 -45.85
N ALA A 132 -39.46 8.15 -44.72
CA ALA A 132 -40.92 8.07 -44.62
C ALA A 132 -41.62 9.04 -45.59
N SER A 133 -41.08 10.25 -45.74
CA SER A 133 -41.57 11.23 -46.72
C SER A 133 -41.40 10.72 -48.15
N ALA A 134 -40.23 10.21 -48.49
CA ALA A 134 -39.95 9.63 -49.80
C ALA A 134 -40.87 8.44 -50.09
N ALA A 135 -41.03 7.50 -49.15
CA ALA A 135 -41.94 6.36 -49.29
C ALA A 135 -43.40 6.82 -49.50
N GLY A 136 -43.85 7.83 -48.76
CA GLY A 136 -45.19 8.40 -48.93
C GLY A 136 -45.39 9.04 -50.30
N ILE A 137 -44.42 9.82 -50.79
CA ILE A 137 -44.46 10.47 -52.10
C ILE A 137 -44.46 9.43 -53.22
N PHE A 138 -43.55 8.46 -53.20
CA PHE A 138 -43.45 7.42 -54.22
C PHE A 138 -44.69 6.52 -54.25
N TYR A 139 -45.21 6.14 -53.08
CA TYR A 139 -46.44 5.37 -52.98
C TYR A 139 -47.66 6.16 -53.48
N GLY A 140 -47.78 7.43 -53.10
CA GLY A 140 -48.86 8.31 -53.54
C GLY A 140 -48.84 8.54 -55.04
N LEU A 141 -47.69 8.92 -55.61
CA LEU A 141 -47.52 9.13 -57.05
C LEU A 141 -47.81 7.87 -57.86
N LEU A 142 -47.42 6.69 -57.35
CA LEU A 142 -47.72 5.43 -58.01
C LEU A 142 -49.24 5.22 -58.14
N LEU A 143 -49.98 5.41 -57.05
CA LEU A 143 -51.44 5.23 -57.05
C LEU A 143 -52.14 6.30 -57.89
N ASP A 144 -51.71 7.56 -57.82
CA ASP A 144 -52.28 8.64 -58.63
C ASP A 144 -52.05 8.40 -60.13
N PHE A 145 -50.83 8.03 -60.53
CA PHE A 145 -50.51 7.79 -61.93
C PHE A 145 -51.28 6.59 -62.52
N GLU A 146 -51.52 5.55 -61.74
CA GLU A 146 -52.35 4.43 -62.17
C GLU A 146 -53.83 4.83 -62.25
N PHE A 147 -54.34 5.58 -61.26
CA PHE A 147 -55.74 6.05 -61.24
C PHE A 147 -56.07 6.96 -62.43
N TYR A 148 -55.17 7.89 -62.77
CA TYR A 148 -55.32 8.78 -63.94
C TYR A 148 -54.95 8.10 -65.27
N LYS A 149 -54.62 6.81 -65.27
CA LYS A 149 -54.22 6.02 -66.46
C LYS A 149 -52.99 6.58 -67.19
N LEU A 150 -52.10 7.28 -66.47
CA LEU A 150 -50.81 7.74 -67.00
C LEU A 150 -49.83 6.56 -67.18
N ILE A 151 -50.05 5.48 -66.43
CA ILE A 151 -49.25 4.26 -66.45
C ILE A 151 -50.20 3.06 -66.60
N PRO A 152 -49.94 2.10 -67.52
CA PRO A 152 -50.81 0.94 -67.72
C PRO A 152 -50.72 -0.04 -66.53
N PRO A 153 -51.83 -0.67 -66.09
CA PRO A 153 -51.76 -1.73 -65.09
C PRO A 153 -51.04 -2.97 -65.69
N ILE A 154 -49.99 -3.44 -65.02
CA ILE A 154 -49.21 -4.61 -65.45
C ILE A 154 -49.92 -5.92 -65.07
N SER A 155 -50.61 -5.94 -63.93
CA SER A 155 -51.34 -7.11 -63.47
C SER A 155 -52.55 -7.38 -64.36
N SER A 156 -52.74 -8.64 -64.77
CA SER A 156 -53.89 -9.14 -65.54
C SER A 156 -55.24 -9.11 -64.79
N ILE A 157 -55.33 -8.32 -63.73
CA ILE A 157 -56.52 -8.17 -62.90
C ILE A 157 -57.26 -6.97 -63.48
N GLU A 158 -58.47 -7.21 -64.00
CA GLU A 158 -59.31 -6.15 -64.58
C GLU A 158 -59.48 -4.98 -63.59
N HIS A 159 -59.49 -3.76 -64.13
CA HIS A 159 -59.84 -2.56 -63.37
C HIS A 159 -61.18 -2.78 -62.68
N ASP A 160 -61.19 -2.66 -61.35
CA ASP A 160 -62.41 -2.67 -60.58
C ASP A 160 -63.23 -1.41 -60.95
N PRO A 161 -64.38 -1.52 -61.64
CA PRO A 161 -65.13 -0.36 -62.11
C PRO A 161 -65.72 0.48 -60.96
N SER A 162 -65.66 -0.03 -59.73
CA SER A 162 -66.21 0.60 -58.52
C SER A 162 -65.24 1.47 -57.75
N LEU A 163 -63.96 1.54 -58.16
CA LEU A 163 -62.93 2.28 -57.42
C LEU A 163 -63.16 3.80 -57.55
N THR A 164 -63.49 4.45 -56.43
CA THR A 164 -63.74 5.89 -56.39
C THR A 164 -62.45 6.65 -56.06
N ALA A 165 -62.31 7.90 -56.52
CA ALA A 165 -61.19 8.77 -56.14
C ALA A 165 -61.01 8.89 -54.61
N GLY A 166 -62.11 8.80 -53.85
CA GLY A 166 -62.09 8.76 -52.39
C GLY A 166 -61.38 7.53 -51.82
N ASP A 167 -61.47 6.37 -52.46
CA ASP A 167 -60.83 5.13 -51.99
C ASP A 167 -59.31 5.17 -52.20
N VAL A 168 -58.88 5.74 -53.34
CA VAL A 168 -57.47 6.00 -53.62
C VAL A 168 -56.90 6.99 -52.61
N PHE A 169 -57.59 8.12 -52.41
CA PHE A 169 -57.16 9.16 -51.49
C PHE A 169 -57.06 8.67 -50.05
N THR A 170 -58.09 7.97 -49.54
CA THR A 170 -58.09 7.42 -48.18
C THR A 170 -56.94 6.44 -47.98
N ARG A 171 -56.62 5.62 -49.00
CA ARG A 171 -55.50 4.69 -48.93
C ARG A 171 -54.14 5.37 -48.91
N ILE A 172 -53.91 6.37 -49.77
CA ILE A 172 -52.69 7.19 -49.75
C ILE A 172 -52.53 7.83 -48.36
N LEU A 173 -53.60 8.42 -47.84
CA LEU A 173 -53.60 9.08 -46.53
C LEU A 173 -53.27 8.09 -45.40
N VAL A 174 -53.92 6.93 -45.36
CA VAL A 174 -53.66 5.89 -44.34
C VAL A 174 -52.20 5.43 -44.38
N HIS A 175 -51.63 5.21 -45.56
CA HIS A 175 -50.23 4.78 -45.69
C HIS A 175 -49.24 5.88 -45.30
N ILE A 176 -49.47 7.13 -45.71
CA ILE A 176 -48.62 8.27 -45.31
C ILE A 176 -48.65 8.42 -43.78
N VAL A 177 -49.84 8.44 -43.17
CA VAL A 177 -49.98 8.51 -41.70
C VAL A 177 -49.29 7.33 -41.02
N SER A 178 -49.46 6.11 -41.54
CA SER A 178 -48.81 4.91 -41.00
C SER A 178 -47.28 4.98 -41.07
N PHE A 179 -46.72 5.49 -42.17
CA PHE A 179 -45.27 5.65 -42.34
C PHE A 179 -44.68 6.66 -41.34
N TYR A 180 -45.36 7.78 -41.11
CA TYR A 180 -44.92 8.76 -40.11
C TYR A 180 -45.05 8.25 -38.67
N ILE A 181 -46.14 7.56 -38.33
CA ILE A 181 -46.31 6.93 -37.01
C ILE A 181 -45.18 5.92 -36.79
N LEU A 182 -44.87 5.11 -37.80
CA LEU A 182 -43.80 4.13 -37.69
C LEU A 182 -42.43 4.79 -37.53
N ALA A 183 -42.12 5.83 -38.31
CA ALA A 183 -40.88 6.57 -38.18
C ALA A 183 -40.73 7.17 -36.77
N PHE A 184 -41.82 7.70 -36.22
CA PHE A 184 -41.85 8.23 -34.85
C PHE A 184 -41.63 7.13 -33.80
N LEU A 185 -42.36 6.02 -33.86
CA LEU A 185 -42.23 4.91 -32.92
C LEU A 185 -40.83 4.28 -32.97
N ALA A 186 -40.31 4.02 -34.18
CA ALA A 186 -38.96 3.52 -34.34
C ALA A 186 -37.93 4.49 -33.76
N THR A 187 -38.12 5.80 -33.96
CA THR A 187 -37.22 6.83 -33.42
C THR A 187 -37.23 6.80 -31.89
N PHE A 188 -38.42 6.80 -31.30
CA PHE A 188 -38.59 6.73 -29.85
C PHE A 188 -37.88 5.52 -29.24
N VAL A 189 -38.06 4.33 -29.83
CA VAL A 189 -37.42 3.10 -29.35
C VAL A 189 -35.89 3.18 -29.46
N VAL A 190 -35.37 3.59 -30.62
CA VAL A 190 -33.91 3.65 -30.84
C VAL A 190 -33.25 4.72 -29.95
N GLU A 191 -33.89 5.87 -29.75
CA GLU A 191 -33.36 6.92 -28.87
C GLU A 191 -33.42 6.51 -27.39
N GLN A 192 -34.52 5.89 -26.95
CA GLN A 192 -34.64 5.42 -25.58
C GLN A 192 -33.63 4.31 -25.27
N GLU A 193 -33.41 3.39 -26.21
CA GLU A 193 -32.43 2.31 -26.10
C GLU A 193 -30.99 2.85 -26.01
N LYS A 194 -30.63 3.81 -26.88
CA LYS A 194 -29.33 4.49 -26.81
C LYS A 194 -29.12 5.21 -25.47
N LYS A 195 -30.14 5.91 -24.97
CA LYS A 195 -30.07 6.63 -23.70
C LYS A 195 -29.92 5.67 -22.52
N ALA A 196 -30.65 4.56 -22.52
CA ALA A 196 -30.53 3.52 -21.49
C ALA A 196 -29.13 2.90 -21.47
N ARG A 197 -28.57 2.56 -22.66
CA ARG A 197 -27.20 2.05 -22.75
C ARG A 197 -26.16 3.05 -22.26
N TYR A 198 -26.30 4.32 -22.64
CA TYR A 198 -25.38 5.37 -22.21
C TYR A 198 -25.39 5.52 -20.68
N LEU A 199 -26.59 5.63 -20.08
CA LEU A 199 -26.74 5.72 -18.63
C LEU A 199 -26.19 4.49 -17.91
N LEU A 200 -26.40 3.29 -18.46
CA LEU A 200 -25.85 2.06 -17.88
C LEU A 200 -24.32 2.06 -17.87
N GLN A 201 -23.70 2.43 -19.01
CA GLN A 201 -22.24 2.52 -19.11
C GLN A 201 -21.66 3.59 -18.16
N GLU A 202 -22.35 4.73 -18.02
CA GLU A 202 -21.96 5.78 -17.09
C GLU A 202 -22.02 5.28 -15.63
N LYS A 203 -23.09 4.57 -15.25
CA LYS A 203 -23.23 3.99 -13.90
C LYS A 203 -22.21 2.90 -13.62
N GLU A 204 -21.93 2.02 -14.57
CA GLU A 204 -20.89 1.00 -14.45
C GLU A 204 -19.50 1.64 -14.25
N SER A 205 -19.19 2.68 -15.03
CA SER A 205 -17.93 3.40 -14.91
C SER A 205 -17.80 4.10 -13.55
N ALA A 206 -18.84 4.81 -13.11
CA ALA A 206 -18.87 5.48 -11.81
C ALA A 206 -18.74 4.48 -10.65
N PHE A 207 -19.42 3.34 -10.73
CA PHE A 207 -19.31 2.28 -9.72
C PHE A 207 -17.89 1.72 -9.66
N LYS A 208 -17.27 1.47 -10.81
CA LYS A 208 -15.88 0.98 -10.88
C LYS A 208 -14.89 2.00 -10.32
N GLN A 209 -15.07 3.28 -10.59
CA GLN A 209 -14.24 4.34 -9.99
C GLN A 209 -14.40 4.40 -8.47
N LEU A 210 -15.63 4.29 -7.97
CA LEU A 210 -15.89 4.27 -6.54
C LEU A 210 -15.23 3.05 -5.84
N ASP A 211 -15.32 1.86 -6.43
CA ASP A 211 -14.66 0.65 -5.91
C ASP A 211 -13.12 0.83 -5.85
N LEU A 212 -12.53 1.37 -6.92
CA LEU A 212 -11.09 1.65 -6.98
C LEU A 212 -10.65 2.69 -5.94
N LEU A 213 -11.43 3.77 -5.77
CA LEU A 213 -11.15 4.78 -4.74
C LEU A 213 -11.22 4.18 -3.34
N PHE A 214 -12.25 3.40 -3.04
CA PHE A 214 -12.40 2.76 -1.73
C PHE A 214 -11.24 1.80 -1.44
N ARG A 215 -10.88 0.94 -2.40
CA ARG A 215 -9.70 0.06 -2.28
C ARG A 215 -8.43 0.86 -2.05
N SER A 216 -8.19 1.89 -2.84
CA SER A 216 -6.99 2.73 -2.71
C SER A 216 -6.89 3.39 -1.33
N ILE A 217 -8.01 3.89 -0.80
CA ILE A 217 -8.05 4.46 0.56
C ILE A 217 -7.63 3.40 1.58
N VAL A 218 -8.28 2.23 1.57
CA VAL A 218 -8.00 1.14 2.52
C VAL A 218 -6.56 0.63 2.44
N GLU A 219 -5.97 0.57 1.24
CA GLU A 219 -4.59 0.13 1.02
C GLU A 219 -3.52 1.19 1.34
N SER A 220 -3.92 2.47 1.36
CA SER A 220 -3.00 3.60 1.61
C SER A 220 -2.83 3.96 3.08
N VAL A 221 -3.68 3.47 3.98
CA VAL A 221 -3.55 3.78 5.41
C VAL A 221 -2.48 2.90 6.04
N ASP A 222 -1.58 3.50 6.83
CA ASP A 222 -0.53 2.80 7.60
C ASP A 222 -1.08 2.03 8.83
N THR A 223 -2.39 1.84 8.92
CA THR A 223 -3.05 1.03 9.95
C THR A 223 -3.51 -0.27 9.34
N GLY A 224 -3.25 -1.37 10.03
CA GLY A 224 -3.76 -2.67 9.66
C GLY A 224 -5.27 -2.73 9.80
N ILE A 225 -5.96 -3.06 8.71
CA ILE A 225 -7.42 -3.26 8.67
C ILE A 225 -7.68 -4.72 8.34
N MET A 226 -8.32 -5.42 9.26
CA MET A 226 -8.74 -6.80 9.11
C MET A 226 -10.24 -6.92 9.32
N THR A 227 -10.91 -7.75 8.52
CA THR A 227 -12.31 -8.12 8.81
C THR A 227 -12.43 -9.61 9.05
N ILE A 228 -13.34 -9.96 9.96
CA ILE A 228 -13.69 -11.34 10.27
C ILE A 228 -15.18 -11.57 10.13
N ASP A 229 -15.57 -12.78 9.75
CA ASP A 229 -16.97 -13.21 9.77
C ASP A 229 -17.46 -13.57 11.18
N LEU A 230 -18.74 -13.91 11.31
CA LEU A 230 -19.35 -14.32 12.58
C LEU A 230 -18.73 -15.59 13.20
N ASN A 231 -18.01 -16.38 12.41
CA ASN A 231 -17.31 -17.59 12.87
C ASN A 231 -15.84 -17.31 13.22
N GLY A 232 -15.40 -16.05 13.19
CA GLY A 232 -14.02 -15.67 13.48
C GLY A 232 -13.03 -15.97 12.36
N ARG A 233 -13.49 -16.11 11.11
CA ARG A 233 -12.61 -16.34 9.96
C ARG A 233 -12.24 -15.03 9.28
N ILE A 234 -10.96 -14.88 8.94
CA ILE A 234 -10.42 -13.68 8.28
C ILE A 234 -10.96 -13.60 6.85
N LYS A 235 -11.52 -12.44 6.47
CA LYS A 235 -12.09 -12.18 5.14
C LYS A 235 -11.30 -11.17 4.34
N THR A 236 -10.85 -10.09 4.98
CA THR A 236 -10.04 -9.06 4.34
C THR A 236 -8.87 -8.68 5.25
N PHE A 237 -7.80 -8.24 4.61
CA PHE A 237 -6.55 -7.83 5.24
C PHE A 237 -5.88 -6.87 4.27
N ASN A 238 -5.63 -5.62 4.66
CA ASN A 238 -4.98 -4.62 3.78
C ASN A 238 -3.45 -4.77 3.80
N ARG A 239 -2.76 -4.10 2.89
CA ARG A 239 -1.28 -4.09 2.79
C ARG A 239 -0.60 -3.75 4.12
N ALA A 240 -1.06 -2.73 4.84
CA ALA A 240 -0.48 -2.36 6.12
C ALA A 240 -0.60 -3.48 7.18
N ALA A 241 -1.69 -4.25 7.16
CA ALA A 241 -1.84 -5.40 8.03
C ALA A 241 -0.83 -6.51 7.69
N GLU A 242 -0.55 -6.72 6.40
CA GLU A 242 0.49 -7.67 5.94
C GLU A 242 1.89 -7.22 6.39
N GLU A 243 2.21 -5.95 6.22
CA GLU A 243 3.51 -5.38 6.59
C GLU A 243 3.74 -5.43 8.11
N ILE A 244 2.73 -5.06 8.91
CA ILE A 244 2.82 -5.09 10.37
C ILE A 244 2.93 -6.52 10.90
N THR A 245 2.14 -7.46 10.37
CA THR A 245 2.09 -8.83 10.94
C THR A 245 3.08 -9.81 10.29
N GLY A 246 3.59 -9.48 9.09
CA GLY A 246 4.44 -10.34 8.27
C GLY A 246 3.71 -11.50 7.59
N PHE A 247 2.37 -11.53 7.63
CA PHE A 247 1.56 -12.58 7.01
C PHE A 247 0.84 -12.05 5.76
N PRO A 248 0.96 -12.72 4.60
CA PRO A 248 0.18 -12.38 3.42
C PRO A 248 -1.28 -12.83 3.58
N LEU A 249 -2.22 -12.07 3.00
CA LEU A 249 -3.65 -12.38 3.00
C LEU A 249 -3.94 -13.78 2.45
N GLU A 250 -3.22 -14.21 1.41
CA GLU A 250 -3.39 -15.53 0.78
C GLU A 250 -3.21 -16.70 1.77
N ALA A 251 -2.36 -16.53 2.78
CA ALA A 251 -2.15 -17.53 3.82
C ALA A 251 -3.26 -17.52 4.89
N LEU A 252 -3.91 -16.37 5.07
CA LEU A 252 -4.87 -16.11 6.15
C LEU A 252 -6.34 -16.22 5.71
N GLU A 253 -6.62 -16.13 4.40
CA GLU A 253 -7.98 -16.04 3.91
C GLU A 253 -8.83 -17.25 4.34
N ASN A 254 -10.01 -16.96 4.91
CA ASN A 254 -10.96 -17.93 5.48
C ASN A 254 -10.41 -18.82 6.61
N ARG A 255 -9.23 -18.50 7.15
CA ARG A 255 -8.65 -19.17 8.32
C ARG A 255 -9.15 -18.56 9.63
N PRO A 256 -9.24 -19.34 10.72
CA PRO A 256 -9.62 -18.82 12.03
C PRO A 256 -8.56 -17.86 12.58
N ILE A 257 -8.99 -16.69 13.05
CA ILE A 257 -8.09 -15.69 13.66
C ILE A 257 -7.34 -16.23 14.88
N ALA A 258 -7.95 -17.14 15.64
CA ALA A 258 -7.37 -17.72 16.86
C ALA A 258 -6.08 -18.51 16.64
N TYR A 259 -5.84 -19.02 15.43
CA TYR A 259 -4.62 -19.79 15.14
C TYR A 259 -3.40 -18.88 14.97
N TYR A 260 -3.57 -17.74 14.31
CA TYR A 260 -2.48 -16.81 13.99
C TYR A 260 -2.34 -15.70 15.04
N PHE A 261 -3.45 -15.24 15.58
CA PHE A 261 -3.51 -14.13 16.53
C PHE A 261 -4.33 -14.51 17.77
N PRO A 262 -3.85 -15.48 18.60
CA PRO A 262 -4.60 -15.97 19.75
C PRO A 262 -4.93 -14.87 20.76
N ASN A 263 -4.00 -13.95 21.00
CA ASN A 263 -4.18 -12.82 21.91
C ASN A 263 -5.28 -11.86 21.43
N ILE A 264 -5.45 -11.70 20.11
CA ILE A 264 -6.51 -10.88 19.52
C ILE A 264 -7.84 -11.64 19.54
N ALA A 265 -7.80 -12.97 19.31
CA ALA A 265 -8.99 -13.82 19.29
C ALA A 265 -9.75 -13.86 20.63
N ALA A 266 -9.02 -13.78 21.75
CA ALA A 266 -9.60 -13.74 23.10
C ALA A 266 -10.63 -12.60 23.28
N PHE A 267 -10.45 -11.47 22.59
CA PHE A 267 -11.38 -10.33 22.68
C PHE A 267 -12.72 -10.57 21.97
N PHE A 268 -12.79 -11.56 21.07
CA PHE A 268 -14.02 -11.92 20.39
C PHE A 268 -14.85 -12.94 21.16
N THR A 269 -14.22 -13.75 22.02
CA THR A 269 -14.89 -14.83 22.78
C THR A 269 -15.59 -14.35 24.05
N ASP A 270 -15.13 -13.26 24.68
CA ASP A 270 -15.58 -12.87 26.03
C ASP A 270 -16.81 -11.93 26.07
N GLY A 271 -17.55 -11.76 24.98
CA GLY A 271 -18.76 -10.91 24.98
C GLY A 271 -18.49 -9.42 25.26
N ILE A 272 -17.22 -8.99 25.25
CA ILE A 272 -16.73 -7.64 25.54
C ILE A 272 -17.14 -6.61 24.48
N ILE A 273 -17.54 -7.07 23.28
CA ILE A 273 -17.97 -6.23 22.15
C ILE A 273 -19.14 -5.30 22.53
N LYS A 274 -19.96 -5.65 23.55
CA LYS A 274 -21.07 -4.81 24.02
C LYS A 274 -20.71 -3.70 25.01
N LYS A 275 -19.49 -3.65 25.58
CA LYS A 275 -19.12 -2.67 26.62
C LYS A 275 -17.86 -1.82 26.36
N GLN A 276 -17.03 -2.15 25.38
CA GLN A 276 -15.76 -1.45 25.12
C GLN A 276 -15.67 -0.83 23.72
N THR A 277 -16.73 -0.17 23.26
CA THR A 277 -16.72 0.55 21.97
C THR A 277 -15.85 1.82 21.97
N GLN A 278 -15.09 2.11 23.04
CA GLN A 278 -14.37 3.38 23.20
C GLN A 278 -12.90 3.31 23.64
N ASN A 279 -12.38 2.18 24.13
CA ASN A 279 -10.97 2.10 24.54
C ASN A 279 -10.13 1.32 23.55
N ARG A 280 -9.15 2.01 22.95
CA ARG A 280 -8.02 1.42 22.23
C ARG A 280 -7.33 0.43 23.17
N MET A 281 -7.23 -0.83 22.77
CA MET A 281 -6.61 -1.89 23.56
C MET A 281 -5.18 -2.09 23.08
N GLU A 282 -4.25 -2.33 23.99
CA GLU A 282 -2.88 -2.68 23.62
C GLU A 282 -2.67 -4.19 23.79
N VAL A 283 -2.10 -4.83 22.77
CA VAL A 283 -1.88 -6.28 22.73
C VAL A 283 -0.51 -6.56 22.15
N ILE A 284 0.23 -7.49 22.75
CA ILE A 284 1.49 -7.97 22.20
C ILE A 284 1.19 -9.20 21.35
N ILE A 285 1.67 -9.21 20.12
CA ILE A 285 1.60 -10.38 19.23
C ILE A 285 2.99 -10.78 18.77
N LYS A 286 3.09 -11.98 18.21
CA LYS A 286 4.29 -12.41 17.48
C LYS A 286 4.03 -12.28 16.00
N ASN A 287 4.96 -11.67 15.28
CA ASN A 287 4.93 -11.64 13.81
C ASN A 287 5.32 -13.00 13.22
N ASN A 288 5.25 -13.14 11.90
CA ASN A 288 5.63 -14.35 11.19
C ASN A 288 7.12 -14.75 11.41
N SER A 289 8.00 -13.80 11.74
CA SER A 289 9.41 -14.04 12.08
C SER A 289 9.63 -14.43 13.55
N GLY A 290 8.59 -14.37 14.39
CA GLY A 290 8.64 -14.66 15.82
C GLY A 290 9.01 -13.48 16.72
N GLU A 291 9.18 -12.27 16.18
CA GLU A 291 9.45 -11.04 16.94
C GLU A 291 8.19 -10.52 17.63
N GLU A 292 8.35 -9.89 18.78
CA GLU A 292 7.25 -9.30 19.53
C GLU A 292 6.91 -7.92 19.01
N ILE A 293 5.64 -7.71 18.67
CA ILE A 293 5.10 -6.45 18.17
C ILE A 293 4.02 -5.96 19.12
N HIS A 294 4.11 -4.69 19.49
CA HIS A 294 3.10 -4.01 20.30
C HIS A 294 2.02 -3.41 19.39
N LEU A 295 0.78 -3.88 19.50
CA LEU A 295 -0.33 -3.38 18.70
C LEU A 295 -1.33 -2.59 19.52
N GLY A 296 -1.71 -1.42 19.02
CA GLY A 296 -2.90 -0.70 19.47
C GLY A 296 -4.10 -1.05 18.61
N CYS A 297 -5.09 -1.73 19.17
CA CYS A 297 -6.23 -2.35 18.49
C CYS A 297 -7.56 -1.67 18.83
N SER A 298 -8.46 -1.63 17.84
CA SER A 298 -9.87 -1.24 18.00
C SER A 298 -10.76 -2.20 17.21
N ILE A 299 -11.81 -2.71 17.86
CA ILE A 299 -12.76 -3.66 17.28
C ILE A 299 -14.12 -2.98 17.14
N SER A 300 -14.70 -3.05 15.96
CA SER A 300 -16.05 -2.53 15.69
C SER A 300 -16.90 -3.58 14.97
N PRO A 301 -18.21 -3.66 15.24
CA PRO A 301 -19.09 -4.61 14.57
C PRO A 301 -19.32 -4.20 13.11
N LEU A 302 -19.19 -5.15 12.18
CA LEU A 302 -19.53 -4.95 10.77
C LEU A 302 -21.02 -5.26 10.56
N LYS A 303 -21.79 -4.26 10.12
CA LYS A 303 -23.25 -4.35 9.98
C LYS A 303 -23.72 -4.10 8.54
N GLU A 304 -24.77 -4.80 8.13
CA GLU A 304 -25.45 -4.60 6.85
C GLU A 304 -26.57 -3.54 6.95
N LYS A 305 -27.22 -3.20 5.83
CA LYS A 305 -28.30 -2.18 5.68
C LYS A 305 -29.55 -2.36 6.58
N GLN A 306 -29.59 -3.37 7.46
CA GLN A 306 -30.69 -3.62 8.40
C GLN A 306 -30.22 -3.82 9.85
N ASP A 307 -29.06 -3.27 10.22
CA ASP A 307 -28.44 -3.40 11.56
C ASP A 307 -28.04 -4.85 11.93
N LYS A 308 -28.19 -5.78 10.98
CA LYS A 308 -27.76 -7.17 11.10
C LYS A 308 -26.23 -7.22 11.07
N GLN A 309 -25.63 -7.71 12.15
CA GLN A 309 -24.19 -7.94 12.22
C GLN A 309 -23.81 -9.10 11.31
N ILE A 310 -22.83 -8.87 10.44
CA ILE A 310 -22.29 -9.86 9.50
C ILE A 310 -20.85 -10.26 9.85
N GLY A 311 -20.21 -9.54 10.77
CA GLY A 311 -18.83 -9.79 11.18
C GLY A 311 -18.31 -8.71 12.13
N SER A 312 -16.99 -8.55 12.17
CA SER A 312 -16.30 -7.49 12.90
C SER A 312 -15.13 -6.93 12.08
N ILE A 313 -14.86 -5.65 12.20
CA ILE A 313 -13.66 -4.98 11.70
C ILE A 313 -12.69 -4.80 12.87
N LEU A 314 -11.46 -5.24 12.70
CA LEU A 314 -10.33 -4.91 13.56
C LEU A 314 -9.45 -3.89 12.84
N ILE A 315 -9.18 -2.78 13.51
CA ILE A 315 -8.18 -1.80 13.09
C ILE A 315 -7.05 -1.85 14.12
N PHE A 316 -5.81 -1.97 13.67
CA PHE A 316 -4.64 -2.02 14.53
C PHE A 316 -3.48 -1.19 13.98
N GLN A 317 -2.65 -0.70 14.89
CA GLN A 317 -1.46 0.09 14.56
C GLN A 317 -0.27 -0.43 15.37
N ASP A 318 0.88 -0.51 14.72
CA ASP A 318 2.14 -0.84 15.39
C ASP A 318 2.57 0.32 16.30
N LEU A 319 2.82 0.00 17.57
CA LEU A 319 3.26 0.90 18.63
C LEU A 319 4.65 0.53 19.16
N THR A 320 5.36 -0.41 18.52
CA THR A 320 6.63 -0.96 19.01
C THR A 320 7.68 0.13 19.21
N ASP A 321 7.92 0.97 18.18
CA ASP A 321 8.87 2.08 18.27
C ASP A 321 8.48 3.12 19.33
N ILE A 322 7.18 3.39 19.47
CA ILE A 322 6.65 4.32 20.47
C ILE A 322 6.92 3.78 21.88
N LYS A 323 6.67 2.49 22.13
CA LYS A 323 6.92 1.84 23.42
C LYS A 323 8.41 1.82 23.76
N LEU A 324 9.27 1.49 22.80
CA LEU A 324 10.73 1.54 22.99
C LEU A 324 11.20 2.95 23.32
N MET A 325 10.63 3.98 22.67
CA MET A 325 10.95 5.37 22.95
C MET A 325 10.45 5.82 24.32
N GLU A 326 9.24 5.41 24.73
CA GLU A 326 8.70 5.67 26.07
C GLU A 326 9.59 5.08 27.16
N GLU A 327 10.02 3.82 27.03
CA GLU A 327 10.92 3.18 27.99
C GLU A 327 12.27 3.88 28.10
N ASN A 328 12.87 4.26 26.97
CA ASN A 328 14.14 4.98 26.94
C ASN A 328 14.03 6.36 27.58
N LEU A 329 12.91 7.05 27.35
CA LEU A 329 12.63 8.36 27.94
C LEU A 329 12.41 8.25 29.45
N GLU A 330 11.73 7.20 29.93
CA GLU A 330 11.55 6.95 31.36
C GLU A 330 12.88 6.64 32.06
N LYS A 331 13.72 5.78 31.46
CA LYS A 331 15.08 5.52 31.93
C LYS A 331 15.90 6.80 32.03
N SER A 332 15.84 7.65 30.99
CA SER A 332 16.55 8.93 30.94
C SER A 332 16.07 9.90 32.03
N LYS A 333 14.74 10.04 32.22
CA LYS A 333 14.15 10.86 33.29
C LYS A 333 14.59 10.41 34.67
N ARG A 334 14.61 9.10 34.92
CA ARG A 334 15.04 8.52 36.19
C ARG A 334 16.51 8.85 36.48
N LEU A 335 17.39 8.73 35.49
CA LEU A 335 18.80 9.09 35.62
C LEU A 335 19.02 10.59 35.85
N ALA A 336 18.27 11.45 35.15
CA ALA A 336 18.34 12.89 35.32
C ALA A 336 17.93 13.33 36.73
N LEU A 337 16.82 12.78 37.25
CA LEU A 337 16.35 13.05 38.62
C LEU A 337 17.39 12.62 39.66
N ILE A 338 17.96 11.42 39.51
CA ILE A 338 19.04 10.94 40.37
C ILE A 338 20.22 11.93 40.33
N GLY A 339 20.52 12.55 39.19
CA GLY A 339 21.63 13.48 39.06
C GLY A 339 21.45 14.83 39.69
N GLU A 340 20.25 15.37 39.60
CA GLU A 340 19.90 16.61 40.28
C GLU A 340 20.00 16.41 41.80
N MET A 341 19.44 15.31 42.32
CA MET A 341 19.54 14.96 43.75
C MET A 341 20.99 14.66 44.17
N ALA A 342 21.75 13.95 43.32
CA ALA A 342 23.15 13.66 43.55
C ALA A 342 23.99 14.93 43.65
N ALA A 343 23.73 15.95 42.81
CA ALA A 343 24.46 17.22 42.82
C ALA A 343 24.28 18.00 44.12
N GLY A 344 23.05 18.04 44.65
CA GLY A 344 22.76 18.61 45.96
C GLY A 344 23.45 17.84 47.08
N LEU A 345 23.26 16.53 47.13
CA LEU A 345 23.88 15.64 48.13
C LEU A 345 25.40 15.67 48.08
N ALA A 346 26.00 15.77 46.90
CA ALA A 346 27.43 15.87 46.71
C ALA A 346 28.02 17.11 47.38
N HIS A 347 27.37 18.26 47.20
CA HIS A 347 27.77 19.50 47.85
C HIS A 347 27.59 19.40 49.37
N GLU A 348 26.49 18.82 49.84
CA GLU A 348 26.23 18.63 51.26
C GLU A 348 27.17 17.61 51.93
N MET A 349 27.64 16.59 51.21
CA MET A 349 28.62 15.60 51.69
C MET A 349 30.05 16.15 51.71
N ARG A 350 30.42 16.96 50.72
CA ARG A 350 31.77 17.53 50.63
C ARG A 350 32.06 18.52 51.77
N ASN A 351 31.06 19.25 52.24
CA ASN A 351 31.19 20.22 53.33
C ASN A 351 31.65 19.60 54.69
N PRO A 352 30.98 18.59 55.26
CA PRO A 352 31.42 17.95 56.50
C PRO A 352 32.74 17.21 56.32
N LEU A 353 32.98 16.59 55.15
CA LEU A 353 34.26 15.93 54.86
C LEU A 353 35.43 16.92 54.83
N ALA A 354 35.24 18.10 54.23
CA ALA A 354 36.25 19.15 54.25
C ALA A 354 36.53 19.65 55.67
N SER A 355 35.48 19.79 56.51
CA SER A 355 35.64 20.17 57.92
C SER A 355 36.40 19.13 58.74
N ILE A 356 36.09 17.84 58.53
CA ILE A 356 36.79 16.72 59.21
C ILE A 356 38.25 16.66 58.76
N ALA A 357 38.50 16.73 57.45
CA ALA A 357 39.85 16.70 56.90
C ALA A 357 40.68 17.90 57.40
N GLY A 358 40.12 19.12 57.36
CA GLY A 358 40.81 20.31 57.85
C GLY A 358 41.14 20.25 59.34
N SER A 359 40.23 19.72 60.16
CA SER A 359 40.48 19.50 61.59
C SER A 359 41.62 18.50 61.83
N ILE A 360 41.66 17.41 61.04
CA ILE A 360 42.73 16.41 61.13
C ILE A 360 44.07 16.96 60.63
N GLU A 361 44.07 17.74 59.55
CA GLU A 361 45.27 18.39 59.04
C GLU A 361 45.88 19.37 60.07
N LEU A 362 45.03 20.15 60.75
CA LEU A 362 45.43 21.05 61.83
C LEU A 362 46.01 20.28 63.03
N LEU A 363 45.36 19.19 63.44
CA LEU A 363 45.87 18.31 64.50
C LEU A 363 47.22 17.69 64.12
N ARG A 364 47.41 17.35 62.84
CA ARG A 364 48.68 16.81 62.31
C ARG A 364 49.82 17.82 62.38
N GLN A 365 49.54 19.11 62.17
CA GLN A 365 50.53 20.18 62.23
C GLN A 365 50.88 20.62 63.66
N SER A 366 49.95 20.50 64.60
CA SER A 366 50.07 21.05 65.95
C SER A 366 50.55 20.06 67.02
N LEU A 367 50.50 18.75 66.75
CA LEU A 367 50.89 17.70 67.70
C LEU A 367 52.20 17.01 67.30
N LYS A 368 53.07 16.70 68.28
CA LYS A 368 54.14 15.70 68.13
C LYS A 368 53.53 14.31 68.23
N LEU A 369 53.06 13.80 67.10
CA LEU A 369 52.32 12.54 67.01
C LEU A 369 53.24 11.33 67.20
N LYS A 370 52.75 10.29 67.87
CA LYS A 370 53.38 8.95 67.83
C LYS A 370 53.00 8.27 66.50
N ASN A 371 53.81 7.32 66.03
CA ASN A 371 53.58 6.57 64.77
C ASN A 371 52.14 6.03 64.61
N THR A 372 51.46 5.70 65.70
CA THR A 372 50.07 5.19 65.68
C THR A 372 49.03 6.28 65.35
N ASP A 373 49.22 7.50 65.87
CA ASP A 373 48.27 8.61 65.70
C ASP A 373 48.33 9.16 64.28
N GLU A 374 49.54 9.24 63.71
CA GLU A 374 49.77 9.65 62.32
C GLU A 374 49.12 8.67 61.33
N ARG A 375 49.18 7.37 61.65
CA ARG A 375 48.54 6.30 60.84
C ARG A 375 47.02 6.37 60.90
N LEU A 376 46.43 6.66 62.06
CA LEU A 376 44.98 6.86 62.20
C LEU A 376 44.50 8.10 61.44
N MET A 377 45.22 9.21 61.53
CA MET A 377 44.92 10.42 60.74
C MET A 377 44.98 10.14 59.24
N GLN A 378 45.98 9.38 58.78
CA GLN A 378 46.11 9.00 57.38
C GLN A 378 44.96 8.09 56.90
N ILE A 379 44.43 7.22 57.76
CA ILE A 379 43.24 6.40 57.44
C ILE A 379 42.02 7.30 57.20
N VAL A 380 41.79 8.31 58.04
CA VAL A 380 40.63 9.19 57.88
C VAL A 380 40.75 10.05 56.61
N LEU A 381 41.95 10.58 56.31
CA LEU A 381 42.19 11.32 55.07
C LEU A 381 41.95 10.45 53.83
N ARG A 382 42.39 9.18 53.85
CA ARG A 382 42.08 8.21 52.78
C ARG A 382 40.58 7.95 52.66
N GLY A 383 39.87 7.80 53.79
CA GLY A 383 38.41 7.64 53.80
C GLY A 383 37.68 8.85 53.18
N LYS A 384 38.17 10.06 53.46
CA LYS A 384 37.66 11.30 52.84
C LYS A 384 37.86 11.29 51.32
N ASP A 385 39.04 10.91 50.82
CA ASP A 385 39.31 10.87 49.38
C ASP A 385 38.49 9.78 48.68
N GLN A 386 38.29 8.64 49.33
CA GLN A 386 37.39 7.59 48.83
C GLN A 386 35.96 8.09 48.69
N LEU A 387 35.43 8.81 49.68
CA LEU A 387 34.10 9.41 49.60
C LEU A 387 34.01 10.50 48.54
N ASP A 388 35.02 11.36 48.40
CA ASP A 388 35.06 12.39 47.35
C ASP A 388 35.02 11.78 45.95
N ASN A 389 35.73 10.66 45.74
CA ASN A 389 35.71 9.91 44.50
C ASN A 389 34.36 9.22 44.26
N PHE A 390 33.79 8.59 45.29
CA PHE A 390 32.45 7.99 45.21
C PHE A 390 31.39 9.02 44.78
N VAL A 391 31.43 10.21 45.38
CA VAL A 391 30.52 11.31 45.04
C VAL A 391 30.73 11.76 43.59
N ARG A 392 31.97 11.87 43.11
CA ARG A 392 32.27 12.20 41.70
C ARG A 392 31.73 11.14 40.74
N ASP A 393 32.01 9.87 41.01
CA ASP A 393 31.55 8.73 40.20
C ASP A 393 30.02 8.66 40.15
N PHE A 394 29.35 8.90 41.27
CA PHE A 394 27.90 8.93 41.36
C PHE A 394 27.29 10.09 40.54
N LEU A 395 27.91 11.28 40.56
CA LEU A 395 27.50 12.41 39.70
C LEU A 395 27.72 12.13 38.21
N LEU A 396 28.76 11.37 37.87
CA LEU A 396 29.08 11.01 36.51
C LEU A 396 28.17 9.95 35.92
N LEU A 397 27.39 9.24 36.73
CA LEU A 397 26.33 8.34 36.26
C LEU A 397 25.04 9.06 35.87
N SER A 398 24.90 10.32 36.28
CA SER A 398 23.63 11.01 36.22
C SER A 398 23.66 12.30 35.38
N ARG A 399 24.84 12.92 35.19
CA ARG A 399 25.01 14.07 34.29
C ARG A 399 25.02 13.67 32.81
N PRO A 400 24.35 14.38 31.90
CA PRO A 400 24.49 14.13 30.47
C PRO A 400 25.97 14.22 30.04
N ILE A 401 26.36 13.39 29.07
CA ILE A 401 27.73 13.35 28.55
C ILE A 401 28.02 14.72 27.90
N PRO A 402 29.14 15.39 28.25
CA PRO A 402 29.46 16.70 27.71
C PRO A 402 29.55 16.67 26.18
N ILE A 403 28.98 17.69 25.52
CA ILE A 403 28.99 17.85 24.06
C ILE A 403 30.39 18.17 23.51
N THR A 404 31.37 18.48 24.37
CA THR A 404 32.73 18.81 23.97
C THR A 404 33.51 17.55 23.59
N HIS A 405 33.68 17.35 22.28
CA HIS A 405 34.47 16.30 21.68
C HIS A 405 35.75 16.90 21.09
N GLU A 406 36.86 16.19 21.23
CA GLU A 406 38.14 16.54 20.60
C GLU A 406 38.75 15.28 19.95
N ILE A 407 39.76 15.47 19.11
CA ILE A 407 40.51 14.34 18.55
C ILE A 407 41.45 13.84 19.64
N VAL A 408 41.17 12.65 20.15
CA VAL A 408 41.88 12.04 21.27
C VAL A 408 42.75 10.88 20.79
N ASP A 409 44.04 10.91 21.13
CA ASP A 409 44.96 9.78 20.92
C ASP A 409 44.80 8.75 22.06
N ILE A 410 44.21 7.61 21.74
CA ILE A 410 43.91 6.54 22.69
C ILE A 410 45.19 5.92 23.27
N ASN A 411 46.22 5.77 22.43
CA ASN A 411 47.48 5.17 22.87
C ASN A 411 48.18 6.07 23.89
N ALA A 412 48.15 7.39 23.67
CA ALA A 412 48.70 8.36 24.61
C ALA A 412 48.00 8.31 25.98
N ILE A 413 46.67 8.25 26.00
CA ILE A 413 45.90 8.11 27.24
C ILE A 413 46.19 6.78 27.94
N ALA A 414 46.21 5.67 27.19
CA ALA A 414 46.45 4.36 27.78
C ALA A 414 47.81 4.29 28.48
N LEU A 415 48.85 4.87 27.88
CA LEU A 415 50.18 4.98 28.48
C LEU A 415 50.17 5.90 29.71
N GLU A 416 49.53 7.08 29.64
CA GLU A 416 49.37 8.01 30.75
C GLU A 416 48.70 7.33 31.97
N VAL A 417 47.63 6.57 31.74
CA VAL A 417 46.93 5.82 32.79
C VAL A 417 47.83 4.75 33.40
N LEU A 418 48.56 3.99 32.58
CA LEU A 418 49.46 2.94 33.05
C LEU A 418 50.67 3.49 33.84
N GLU A 419 51.16 4.67 33.51
CA GLU A 419 52.21 5.34 34.28
C GLU A 419 51.69 5.82 35.63
N ASN A 420 50.51 6.46 35.65
CA ASN A 420 49.87 6.95 36.86
C ASN A 420 49.49 5.82 37.83
N ILE A 421 48.98 4.69 37.31
CA ILE A 421 48.54 3.58 38.16
C ILE A 421 49.72 2.92 38.89
N LYS A 422 50.93 2.93 38.32
CA LYS A 422 52.14 2.41 38.97
C LYS A 422 52.55 3.18 40.22
N LEU A 423 52.08 4.43 40.35
CA LEU A 423 52.30 5.29 41.52
C LEU A 423 51.21 5.11 42.57
N SER A 424 50.15 4.35 42.28
CA SER A 424 49.02 4.14 43.19
C SER A 424 49.35 3.12 44.29
N SER A 425 48.62 3.22 45.42
CA SER A 425 48.78 2.28 46.54
C SER A 425 48.30 0.86 46.26
N ASP A 426 47.48 0.67 45.22
CA ASP A 426 46.94 -0.63 44.83
C ASP A 426 47.91 -1.38 43.90
N TRP A 427 48.97 -0.72 43.44
CA TRP A 427 50.00 -1.33 42.61
C TRP A 427 50.88 -2.30 43.41
N THR A 428 51.17 -3.46 42.81
CA THR A 428 52.14 -4.42 43.35
C THR A 428 53.20 -4.70 42.30
N ASN A 429 54.48 -4.71 42.68
CA ASN A 429 55.62 -5.02 41.79
C ASN A 429 55.61 -6.44 41.20
N LYS A 430 54.59 -7.24 41.50
CA LYS A 430 54.35 -8.60 41.00
C LYS A 430 53.45 -8.63 39.77
N ILE A 431 53.03 -7.47 39.24
CA ILE A 431 52.21 -7.37 38.03
C ILE A 431 53.12 -7.10 36.83
N ASP A 432 53.17 -8.03 35.87
CA ASP A 432 53.84 -7.86 34.58
C ASP A 432 52.89 -7.16 33.60
N VAL A 433 53.34 -6.04 33.00
CA VAL A 433 52.51 -5.24 32.09
C VAL A 433 53.00 -5.42 30.65
N ARG A 434 52.12 -5.93 29.79
CA ARG A 434 52.40 -6.10 28.35
C ARG A 434 51.53 -5.15 27.54
N CYS A 435 52.17 -4.26 26.80
CA CYS A 435 51.49 -3.33 25.90
C CYS A 435 51.74 -3.73 24.44
N SER A 436 50.66 -3.87 23.67
CA SER A 436 50.71 -4.08 22.22
C SER A 436 49.82 -3.03 21.55
N LEU A 437 50.40 -1.85 21.33
CA LEU A 437 49.69 -0.70 20.77
C LEU A 437 49.91 -0.66 19.26
N ALA A 438 48.82 -0.52 18.50
CA ALA A 438 48.89 -0.27 17.06
C ALA A 438 49.48 1.13 16.77
N GLY A 439 49.50 1.54 15.50
CA GLY A 439 49.85 2.91 15.10
C GLY A 439 48.96 3.98 15.74
N LYS A 440 49.06 5.24 15.31
CA LYS A 440 48.31 6.34 15.92
C LYS A 440 46.78 6.08 15.88
N MET A 441 46.18 5.79 17.05
CA MET A 441 44.76 5.48 17.21
C MET A 441 44.02 6.71 17.73
N THR A 442 43.17 7.31 16.91
CA THR A 442 42.39 8.49 17.30
C THR A 442 40.90 8.25 17.27
N THR A 443 40.20 8.71 18.30
CA THR A 443 38.73 8.77 18.33
C THR A 443 38.28 10.22 18.55
N PHE A 444 37.02 10.53 18.24
CA PHE A 444 36.44 11.84 18.51
C PHE A 444 35.62 11.75 19.82
N ALA A 445 36.22 12.18 20.93
CA ALA A 445 35.66 12.00 22.27
C ALA A 445 36.19 13.06 23.25
N ASN A 446 35.68 13.09 24.47
CA ASN A 446 36.26 13.89 25.56
C ASN A 446 37.46 13.16 26.18
N LYS A 447 38.64 13.79 26.21
CA LYS A 447 39.87 13.20 26.77
C LYS A 447 39.71 12.70 28.20
N GLU A 448 39.00 13.44 29.06
CA GLU A 448 38.82 13.09 30.47
C GLU A 448 37.98 11.82 30.66
N GLN A 449 36.92 11.68 29.87
CA GLN A 449 36.04 10.52 29.94
C GLN A 449 36.71 9.25 29.42
N ILE A 450 37.45 9.35 28.31
CA ILE A 450 38.23 8.21 27.81
C ILE A 450 39.31 7.81 28.82
N ARG A 451 40.01 8.77 29.43
CA ARG A 451 40.97 8.49 30.50
C ARG A 451 40.28 7.77 31.67
N GLN A 452 39.12 8.23 32.09
CA GLN A 452 38.37 7.61 33.17
C GLN A 452 37.91 6.20 32.84
N ALA A 453 37.42 5.95 31.61
CA ALA A 453 37.00 4.62 31.18
C ALA A 453 38.18 3.63 31.21
N ILE A 454 39.33 4.01 30.63
CA ILE A 454 40.54 3.19 30.64
C ILE A 454 41.03 2.99 32.08
N ASN A 455 41.04 4.04 32.90
CA ASN A 455 41.45 3.96 34.30
C ASN A 455 40.59 2.99 35.12
N ASN A 456 39.26 3.04 34.96
CA ASN A 456 38.34 2.13 35.65
C ASN A 456 38.57 0.66 35.25
N LEU A 457 38.83 0.40 33.97
CA LEU A 457 39.13 -0.95 33.48
C LEU A 457 40.48 -1.46 34.00
N VAL A 458 41.53 -0.63 33.94
CA VAL A 458 42.87 -0.97 34.45
C VAL A 458 42.86 -1.19 35.95
N LEU A 459 42.18 -0.34 36.71
CA LEU A 459 42.06 -0.45 38.16
C LEU A 459 41.25 -1.70 38.56
N ASN A 460 40.19 -2.02 37.82
CA ASN A 460 39.44 -3.27 38.04
C ASN A 460 40.30 -4.52 37.82
N ALA A 461 41.14 -4.52 36.78
CA ALA A 461 42.08 -5.58 36.47
C ALA A 461 43.15 -5.76 37.55
N ILE A 462 43.76 -4.67 38.03
CA ILE A 462 44.77 -4.72 39.10
C ILE A 462 44.18 -5.24 40.41
N GLN A 463 42.99 -4.75 40.78
CA GLN A 463 42.30 -5.21 41.99
C GLN A 463 41.89 -6.68 41.93
N ALA A 464 41.72 -7.25 40.72
CA ALA A 464 41.44 -8.66 40.53
C ALA A 464 42.70 -9.55 40.68
N MET A 465 43.90 -8.95 40.77
CA MET A 465 45.20 -9.61 40.86
C MET A 465 45.99 -9.23 42.14
N PRO A 466 45.44 -9.43 43.35
CA PRO A 466 46.09 -9.02 44.60
C PRO A 466 47.44 -9.72 44.85
N GLU A 467 47.64 -10.92 44.31
CA GLU A 467 48.90 -11.69 44.46
C GLU A 467 49.92 -11.42 43.34
N GLY A 468 49.57 -10.60 42.35
CA GLY A 468 50.32 -10.42 41.10
C GLY A 468 49.67 -11.15 39.93
N GLY A 469 50.24 -10.98 38.73
CA GLY A 469 49.69 -11.54 37.50
C GLY A 469 50.13 -10.76 36.25
N ASN A 470 49.46 -11.02 35.13
CA ASN A 470 49.79 -10.37 33.87
C ASN A 470 48.64 -9.45 33.45
N LEU A 471 48.95 -8.15 33.35
CA LEU A 471 48.07 -7.17 32.73
C LEU A 471 48.50 -6.97 31.28
N SER A 472 47.57 -7.18 30.35
CA SER A 472 47.80 -6.91 28.93
C SER A 472 46.85 -5.82 28.43
N LEU A 473 47.43 -4.81 27.77
CA LEU A 473 46.69 -3.74 27.11
C LEU A 473 47.06 -3.73 25.64
N SER A 474 46.07 -3.79 24.76
CA SER A 474 46.29 -3.74 23.32
C SER A 474 45.27 -2.86 22.61
N THR A 475 45.71 -2.20 21.54
CA THR A 475 44.85 -1.38 20.70
C THR A 475 44.95 -1.84 19.25
N LYS A 476 43.83 -1.84 18.52
CA LYS A 476 43.77 -2.20 17.10
C LYS A 476 42.80 -1.29 16.35
N SER A 477 43.11 -1.02 15.08
CA SER A 477 42.13 -0.44 14.14
C SER A 477 41.43 -1.57 13.41
N LEU A 478 40.10 -1.56 13.42
CA LEU A 478 39.23 -2.49 12.71
C LEU A 478 38.38 -1.75 11.69
N GLN A 479 38.03 -2.43 10.61
CA GLN A 479 37.09 -1.95 9.60
C GLN A 479 35.76 -2.70 9.79
N HIS A 480 34.68 -1.97 10.03
CA HIS A 480 33.34 -2.53 10.14
C HIS A 480 32.36 -1.74 9.26
N HIS A 481 31.82 -2.38 8.21
CA HIS A 481 30.96 -1.73 7.22
C HIS A 481 31.54 -0.41 6.65
N ASP A 482 32.80 -0.44 6.20
CA ASP A 482 33.58 0.72 5.71
C ASP A 482 33.84 1.83 6.73
N LYS A 483 33.57 1.60 8.02
CA LYS A 483 33.86 2.54 9.11
C LYS A 483 35.08 2.07 9.92
N GLU A 484 35.95 3.02 10.25
CA GLU A 484 37.07 2.79 11.14
C GLU A 484 36.56 2.67 12.58
N VAL A 485 36.97 1.60 13.28
CA VAL A 485 36.63 1.33 14.67
C VAL A 485 37.91 1.11 15.46
N VAL A 486 38.03 1.80 16.59
CA VAL A 486 39.14 1.65 17.53
C VAL A 486 38.78 0.57 18.55
N GLU A 487 39.50 -0.55 18.53
CA GLU A 487 39.43 -1.58 19.56
C GLU A 487 40.45 -1.30 20.66
N ILE A 488 39.98 -1.29 21.91
CA ILE A 488 40.79 -1.23 23.14
C ILE A 488 40.52 -2.51 23.91
N LYS A 489 41.56 -3.31 24.12
CA LYS A 489 41.46 -4.58 24.85
C LYS A 489 42.35 -4.56 26.08
N ILE A 490 41.74 -4.80 27.23
CA ILE A 490 42.40 -4.91 28.53
C ILE A 490 42.11 -6.30 29.09
N LYS A 491 43.16 -7.07 29.36
CA LYS A 491 43.03 -8.42 29.88
C LYS A 491 43.94 -8.65 31.08
N ASP A 492 43.37 -9.22 32.13
CA ASP A 492 44.05 -9.65 33.35
C ASP A 492 44.07 -11.17 33.50
N THR A 493 44.86 -11.65 34.46
CA THR A 493 44.91 -13.07 34.90
C THR A 493 44.44 -13.20 36.34
N GLY A 494 43.49 -12.37 36.76
CA GLY A 494 42.97 -12.34 38.12
C GLY A 494 41.95 -13.42 38.43
N GLN A 495 41.21 -13.22 39.53
CA GLN A 495 40.20 -14.16 40.03
C GLN A 495 39.00 -14.39 39.08
N GLY A 496 38.80 -13.54 38.07
CA GLY A 496 37.67 -13.63 37.15
C GLY A 496 36.31 -13.28 37.76
N ILE A 497 35.24 -13.50 37.00
CA ILE A 497 33.84 -13.20 37.35
C ILE A 497 33.01 -14.48 37.15
N GLU A 498 32.07 -14.74 38.06
CA GLU A 498 31.16 -15.88 37.97
C GLU A 498 30.13 -15.68 36.86
N GLY A 499 29.78 -16.74 36.12
CA GLY A 499 28.91 -16.63 34.93
C GLY A 499 27.52 -16.05 35.22
N LYS A 500 26.98 -16.26 36.42
CA LYS A 500 25.68 -15.70 36.85
C LYS A 500 25.71 -14.18 37.04
N ASP A 501 26.89 -13.62 37.31
CA ASP A 501 27.08 -12.21 37.63
C ASP A 501 27.37 -11.39 36.37
N LEU A 502 27.84 -12.01 35.28
CA LEU A 502 28.16 -11.35 34.00
C LEU A 502 27.01 -10.53 33.41
N THR A 503 25.74 -10.90 33.67
CA THR A 503 24.57 -10.15 33.19
C THR A 503 24.30 -8.88 33.99
N LYS A 504 24.88 -8.75 35.19
CA LYS A 504 24.63 -7.65 36.13
C LYS A 504 25.81 -6.71 36.33
N ILE A 505 26.98 -7.02 35.76
CA ILE A 505 28.22 -6.24 35.97
C ILE A 505 28.14 -4.77 35.53
N PHE A 506 27.18 -4.42 34.67
CA PHE A 506 26.93 -3.05 34.23
C PHE A 506 25.84 -2.34 35.04
N GLU A 507 25.14 -3.04 35.94
CA GLU A 507 24.17 -2.43 36.86
C GLU A 507 24.91 -1.58 37.89
N PRO A 508 24.49 -0.32 38.13
CA PRO A 508 25.09 0.51 39.17
C PRO A 508 25.01 -0.17 40.55
N PHE A 509 26.06 -0.02 41.35
CA PHE A 509 26.22 -0.59 42.70
C PHE A 509 26.42 -2.12 42.75
N PHE A 510 26.46 -2.81 41.61
CA PHE A 510 26.79 -4.22 41.58
C PHE A 510 28.30 -4.45 41.78
N THR A 511 28.67 -5.19 42.82
CA THR A 511 30.08 -5.51 43.14
C THR A 511 30.17 -6.77 44.00
N ASN A 512 31.17 -7.60 43.72
CA ASN A 512 31.54 -8.75 44.55
C ASN A 512 32.82 -8.47 45.38
N LYS A 513 33.28 -7.21 45.42
CA LYS A 513 34.50 -6.78 46.11
C LYS A 513 34.14 -6.00 47.38
N ASP A 514 34.79 -6.31 48.51
CA ASP A 514 34.59 -5.66 49.82
C ASP A 514 34.86 -4.14 49.82
N LYS A 515 35.67 -3.63 48.87
CA LYS A 515 36.04 -2.21 48.76
C LYS A 515 35.58 -1.55 47.45
N GLY A 516 34.75 -2.22 46.66
CA GLY A 516 34.27 -1.69 45.37
C GLY A 516 33.02 -0.83 45.53
N THR A 517 32.92 0.29 44.83
CA THR A 517 31.71 1.12 44.79
C THR A 517 30.61 0.55 43.88
N GLY A 518 30.98 -0.38 42.99
CA GLY A 518 30.09 -0.94 41.97
C GLY A 518 29.69 0.04 40.86
N LEU A 519 30.32 1.23 40.78
CA LEU A 519 29.98 2.25 39.79
C LEU A 519 30.92 2.23 38.57
N GLY A 520 32.13 1.66 38.71
CA GLY A 520 33.17 1.77 37.68
C GLY A 520 32.77 1.22 36.31
N LEU A 521 32.24 0.00 36.24
CA LEU A 521 31.81 -0.61 34.97
C LEU A 521 30.55 0.04 34.40
N ALA A 522 29.61 0.49 35.26
CA ALA A 522 28.44 1.25 34.82
C ALA A 522 28.85 2.58 34.17
N ILE A 523 29.87 3.27 34.71
CA ILE A 523 30.46 4.49 34.12
C ILE A 523 31.12 4.18 32.78
N VAL A 524 31.90 3.10 32.69
CA VAL A 524 32.53 2.69 31.42
C VAL A 524 31.46 2.43 30.37
N ASN A 525 30.42 1.64 30.69
CA ASN A 525 29.33 1.33 29.76
C ASN A 525 28.65 2.62 29.27
N ARG A 526 28.34 3.53 30.20
CA ARG A 526 27.73 4.82 29.88
C ARG A 526 28.60 5.67 28.96
N ILE A 527 29.90 5.75 29.23
CA ILE A 527 30.84 6.52 28.41
C ILE A 527 30.89 5.92 27.00
N VAL A 528 31.05 4.60 26.89
CA VAL A 528 31.16 3.89 25.61
C VAL A 528 29.87 4.02 24.80
N ASP A 529 28.71 3.75 25.41
CA ASP A 529 27.39 3.91 24.77
C ASP A 529 27.17 5.35 24.29
N GLY A 530 27.62 6.33 25.09
CA GLY A 530 27.51 7.75 24.76
C GLY A 530 28.26 8.19 23.50
N TYR A 531 29.33 7.48 23.15
CA TYR A 531 30.08 7.70 21.92
C TYR A 531 29.64 6.73 20.80
N GLY A 532 28.51 6.03 20.95
CA GLY A 532 28.05 5.02 19.98
C GLY A 532 28.98 3.81 19.88
N GLY A 533 29.77 3.56 20.92
CA GLY A 533 30.65 2.41 21.03
C GLY A 533 29.95 1.18 21.58
N ARG A 534 30.74 0.12 21.78
CA ARG A 534 30.28 -1.12 22.43
C ARG A 534 31.33 -1.63 23.40
N ILE A 535 30.89 -2.24 24.51
CA ILE A 535 31.76 -2.96 25.44
C ILE A 535 31.33 -4.44 25.54
N GLU A 536 32.31 -5.34 25.59
CA GLU A 536 32.10 -6.76 25.86
C GLU A 536 33.08 -7.22 26.94
N ILE A 537 32.61 -8.07 27.86
CA ILE A 537 33.41 -8.64 28.93
C ILE A 537 33.32 -10.16 28.85
N LYS A 538 34.48 -10.81 28.72
CA LYS A 538 34.64 -12.27 28.76
C LYS A 538 35.45 -12.63 29.98
N SER A 539 34.89 -13.42 30.88
CA SER A 539 35.54 -13.80 32.12
C SER A 539 35.15 -15.21 32.53
N SER A 540 36.10 -15.93 33.13
CA SER A 540 35.82 -17.19 33.81
C SER A 540 36.61 -17.22 35.12
N MET A 541 36.01 -17.83 36.15
CA MET A 541 36.64 -17.96 37.47
C MET A 541 38.07 -18.51 37.38
N ASN A 542 39.00 -17.85 38.07
CA ASN A 542 40.43 -18.17 38.17
C ASN A 542 41.23 -18.17 36.86
N THR A 543 40.67 -17.61 35.77
CA THR A 543 41.38 -17.47 34.48
C THR A 543 41.65 -16.02 34.10
N GLY A 544 41.06 -15.07 34.82
CA GLY A 544 41.11 -13.64 34.54
C GLY A 544 39.92 -13.13 33.71
N THR A 545 39.96 -11.84 33.40
CA THR A 545 38.93 -11.14 32.65
C THR A 545 39.51 -10.44 31.43
N GLU A 546 38.79 -10.50 30.30
CA GLU A 546 39.08 -9.76 29.08
C GLU A 546 37.94 -8.76 28.84
N CYS A 547 38.25 -7.46 28.94
CA CYS A 547 37.37 -6.37 28.56
C CYS A 547 37.77 -5.86 27.17
N THR A 548 36.82 -5.84 26.24
CA THR A 548 37.02 -5.27 24.90
C THR A 548 36.05 -4.12 24.70
N VAL A 549 36.59 -2.96 24.33
CA VAL A 549 35.84 -1.73 24.05
C VAL A 549 36.07 -1.36 22.60
N TRP A 550 34.98 -1.05 21.88
CA TRP A 550 35.01 -0.54 20.51
C TRP A 550 34.45 0.87 20.49
N LEU A 551 35.19 1.79 19.89
CA LEU A 551 34.79 3.19 19.72
C LEU A 551 34.87 3.59 18.23
N PRO A 552 34.03 4.50 17.74
CA PRO A 552 34.15 5.04 16.39
C PRO A 552 35.51 5.75 16.17
N GLY A 553 36.08 5.57 14.98
CA GLY A 553 37.32 6.20 14.53
C GLY A 553 37.13 7.68 14.13
N ARG A 554 38.13 8.24 13.43
CA ARG A 554 38.26 9.69 13.19
C ARG A 554 37.21 10.27 12.22
N HIS A 555 36.41 9.44 11.54
CA HIS A 555 35.41 9.89 10.59
C HIS A 555 34.00 9.68 11.16
N GLU A 556 33.27 10.80 11.26
CA GLU A 556 31.83 10.92 11.51
C GLU A 556 31.36 10.78 12.97
N ILE A 557 31.28 11.91 13.66
CA ILE A 557 29.99 12.26 14.29
C ILE A 557 29.33 13.23 13.30
N ASN A 558 28.42 12.73 12.46
CA ASN A 558 27.41 13.61 11.87
C ASN A 558 26.50 14.03 13.03
N ILE A 559 26.73 15.24 13.54
CA ILE A 559 25.80 15.92 14.46
C ILE A 559 24.58 16.38 13.66
#